data_AF-A0A6S7J6T7-F1
#
_entry.id   AF-A0A6S7J6T7-F1
#
_cell.length_a   1.000
_cell.length_b   1.000
_cell.length_c   1.000
_cell.angle_alpha   90.00
_cell.angle_beta   90.00
_cell.angle_gamma   90.00
#
_symmetry.space_group_name_H-M   'P 1'
#
loop_
_entity.id
_entity.type
_entity.pdbx_description
1 polymer ?
#
loop_
_entity_poly.entity_id
_entity_poly.type
_entity_poly.pdbx_seq_one_letter_code
_entity_poly.pdbx_strand_id
1 'polypeptide(L)'
;ALFGVAPFRSRTFSELEQKIRSSQEIRLPTDSKVSKECKYLLLSLLQRDPKQRMSFEEFFAHPFLDLEHAPSDLCLAQAVSLVSEAVKLDQALNYKEAVQMYCRALDYFVPALQYERNTAKKNAIREKVNGYVARAEELKLHLKQRSASKIAREPGHVLREYAKGNPQLADGLKLAEIAEVRDEKGVFSSALEQYRTALAVLIPILKDIPNTQVKEIVGSEVQRYMRRAEEIKAYLKLSEEGTLEIGQEVDDKMCCIQ
;
A
#
# COMPACT_ATOMS: atom_id res chain seq x y z
N ALA A 1 -25.82 -18.70 -28.71
CA ALA A 1 -27.01 -18.94 -27.87
C ALA A 1 -26.95 -18.02 -26.66
N LEU A 2 -28.03 -17.29 -26.33
CA LEU A 2 -28.13 -16.66 -25.02
C LEU A 2 -28.29 -17.77 -23.97
N PHE A 3 -27.50 -17.73 -22.91
CA PHE A 3 -27.54 -18.67 -21.80
C PHE A 3 -28.11 -17.98 -20.55
N GLY A 4 -28.64 -18.78 -19.62
CA GLY A 4 -29.18 -18.30 -18.35
C GLY A 4 -30.70 -18.18 -18.29
N VAL A 5 -31.21 -17.79 -17.13
CA VAL A 5 -32.63 -17.61 -16.82
C VAL A 5 -32.81 -16.29 -16.09
N ALA A 6 -33.88 -15.54 -16.39
CA ALA A 6 -34.18 -14.30 -15.69
C ALA A 6 -34.34 -14.57 -14.17
N PRO A 7 -33.80 -13.70 -13.28
CA PRO A 7 -33.80 -13.91 -11.83
C PRO A 7 -35.18 -14.18 -11.20
N PHE A 8 -36.25 -13.67 -11.81
CA PHE A 8 -37.63 -13.81 -11.31
C PHE A 8 -38.55 -14.47 -12.34
N ARG A 9 -38.03 -15.38 -13.17
CA ARG A 9 -38.85 -16.08 -14.15
C ARG A 9 -40.01 -16.79 -13.46
N SER A 10 -41.24 -16.39 -13.78
CA SER A 10 -42.48 -16.91 -13.22
C SER A 10 -43.52 -17.10 -14.32
N ARG A 11 -44.45 -18.03 -14.11
CA ARG A 11 -45.57 -18.30 -15.03
C ARG A 11 -46.82 -17.50 -14.69
N THR A 12 -46.93 -17.03 -13.44
CA THR A 12 -48.06 -16.23 -12.96
C THR A 12 -47.59 -14.99 -12.20
N PHE A 13 -48.47 -13.99 -12.09
CA PHE A 13 -48.20 -12.76 -11.33
C PHE A 13 -47.99 -13.04 -9.84
N SER A 14 -48.79 -13.93 -9.25
CA SER A 14 -48.66 -14.32 -7.83
C SER A 14 -47.30 -14.96 -7.53
N GLU A 15 -46.81 -15.84 -8.42
CA GLU A 15 -45.49 -16.46 -8.30
C GLU A 15 -44.36 -15.41 -8.44
N LEU A 16 -44.52 -14.43 -9.33
CA LEU A 16 -43.58 -13.32 -9.48
C LEU A 16 -43.50 -12.47 -8.20
N GLU A 17 -44.66 -12.10 -7.65
CA GLU A 17 -44.78 -11.29 -6.44
C GLU A 17 -44.13 -11.98 -5.23
N GLN A 18 -44.35 -13.29 -5.07
CA GLN A 18 -43.68 -14.09 -4.04
C GLN A 18 -42.15 -14.07 -4.19
N LYS A 19 -41.62 -14.23 -5.41
CA LYS A 19 -40.17 -14.22 -5.66
C LYS A 19 -39.53 -12.86 -5.44
N ILE A 20 -40.23 -11.77 -5.80
CA ILE A 20 -39.77 -10.40 -5.56
C ILE A 20 -39.70 -10.11 -4.06
N ARG A 21 -40.67 -10.59 -3.26
CA ARG A 21 -40.67 -10.39 -1.80
C ARG A 21 -39.79 -11.38 -1.03
N SER A 22 -39.39 -12.49 -1.64
CA SER A 22 -38.51 -13.47 -1.00
C SER A 22 -37.12 -12.91 -0.70
N SER A 23 -36.49 -13.42 0.36
CA SER A 23 -35.09 -13.16 0.70
C SER A 23 -34.09 -14.04 -0.05
N GLN A 24 -34.56 -14.84 -1.02
CA GLN A 24 -33.71 -15.78 -1.75
C GLN A 24 -32.66 -15.03 -2.57
N GLU A 25 -31.37 -15.30 -2.37
CA GLU A 25 -30.31 -14.64 -3.11
C GLU A 25 -30.39 -14.90 -4.63
N ILE A 26 -30.04 -13.89 -5.42
CA ILE A 26 -29.94 -14.01 -6.87
C ILE A 26 -28.62 -14.72 -7.20
N ARG A 27 -28.72 -15.87 -7.87
CA ARG A 27 -27.56 -16.67 -8.27
C ARG A 27 -27.29 -16.50 -9.76
N LEU A 28 -26.04 -16.16 -10.09
CA LEU A 28 -25.58 -16.13 -11.48
C LEU A 28 -25.26 -17.56 -11.97
N PRO A 29 -25.44 -17.88 -13.26
CA PRO A 29 -25.10 -19.18 -13.81
C PRO A 29 -23.62 -19.53 -13.61
N THR A 30 -23.34 -20.71 -13.05
CA THR A 30 -21.97 -21.19 -12.77
C THR A 30 -21.18 -21.55 -14.02
N ASP A 31 -21.88 -21.86 -15.11
CA ASP A 31 -21.26 -22.33 -16.36
C ASP A 31 -20.70 -21.16 -17.19
N SER A 32 -20.89 -19.92 -16.73
CA SER A 32 -20.47 -18.71 -17.43
C SER A 32 -19.27 -18.05 -16.74
N LYS A 33 -18.24 -17.71 -17.53
CA LYS A 33 -17.07 -16.96 -17.06
C LYS A 33 -17.43 -15.48 -16.96
N VAL A 34 -18.00 -15.07 -15.83
CA VAL A 34 -18.30 -13.66 -15.52
C VAL A 34 -17.12 -13.07 -14.74
N SER A 35 -16.60 -11.91 -15.18
CA SER A 35 -15.52 -11.22 -14.43
C SER A 35 -16.00 -10.76 -13.06
N LYS A 36 -15.07 -10.52 -12.13
CA LYS A 36 -15.42 -10.09 -10.76
C LYS A 36 -16.17 -8.76 -10.79
N GLU A 37 -15.74 -7.85 -11.66
CA GLU A 37 -16.28 -6.52 -11.86
C GLU A 37 -17.69 -6.58 -12.46
N CYS A 38 -17.90 -7.45 -13.46
CA CYS A 38 -19.22 -7.67 -14.05
C CYS A 38 -20.19 -8.26 -13.01
N LYS A 39 -19.73 -9.26 -12.25
CA LYS A 39 -20.51 -9.88 -11.17
C LYS A 39 -20.91 -8.84 -10.11
N TYR A 40 -19.97 -7.98 -9.72
CA TYR A 40 -20.23 -6.90 -8.78
C TYR A 40 -21.29 -5.92 -9.31
N LEU A 41 -21.17 -5.48 -10.56
CA LEU A 41 -22.18 -4.63 -11.21
C LEU A 41 -23.57 -5.28 -11.20
N LEU A 42 -23.65 -6.52 -11.68
CA LEU A 42 -24.93 -7.25 -11.79
C LEU A 42 -25.60 -7.44 -10.43
N LEU A 43 -24.85 -7.87 -9.41
CA LEU A 43 -25.41 -8.08 -8.07
C LEU A 43 -25.79 -6.78 -7.37
N SER A 44 -25.11 -5.67 -7.67
CA SER A 44 -25.45 -4.36 -7.12
C SER A 44 -26.69 -3.75 -7.78
N LEU A 45 -26.91 -4.04 -9.06
CA LEU A 45 -28.11 -3.61 -9.80
C LEU A 45 -29.34 -4.47 -9.48
N LEU A 46 -29.16 -5.77 -9.26
CA LEU A 46 -30.25 -6.72 -9.02
C LEU A 46 -30.72 -6.76 -7.55
N GLN A 47 -30.42 -5.72 -6.76
CA GLN A 47 -30.91 -5.59 -5.39
C GLN A 47 -32.42 -5.36 -5.35
N ARG A 48 -33.09 -6.12 -4.48
CA ARG A 48 -34.56 -6.05 -4.29
C ARG A 48 -34.98 -4.78 -3.57
N ASP A 49 -34.29 -4.46 -2.48
CA ASP A 49 -34.48 -3.19 -1.77
C ASP A 49 -33.91 -2.06 -2.64
N PRO A 50 -34.75 -1.12 -3.12
CA PRO A 50 -34.28 0.01 -3.90
C PRO A 50 -33.26 0.88 -3.16
N LYS A 51 -33.28 0.89 -1.82
CA LYS A 51 -32.33 1.66 -0.99
C LYS A 51 -30.94 1.03 -0.95
N GLN A 52 -30.84 -0.28 -1.16
CA GLN A 52 -29.56 -1.01 -1.23
C GLN A 52 -29.06 -1.17 -2.68
N ARG A 53 -29.88 -0.79 -3.67
CA ARG A 53 -29.53 -0.86 -5.07
C ARG A 53 -28.54 0.24 -5.41
N MET A 54 -27.56 -0.11 -6.23
CA MET A 54 -26.63 0.83 -6.84
C MET A 54 -27.38 2.04 -7.42
N SER A 55 -26.92 3.22 -7.05
CA SER A 55 -27.43 4.49 -7.58
C SER A 55 -26.99 4.69 -9.04
N PHE A 56 -27.60 5.64 -9.73
CA PHE A 56 -27.18 5.99 -11.09
C PHE A 56 -25.74 6.51 -11.14
N GLU A 57 -25.34 7.31 -10.16
CA GLU A 57 -23.98 7.86 -10.09
C GLU A 57 -22.94 6.74 -9.96
N GLU A 58 -23.16 5.80 -9.04
CA GLU A 58 -22.30 4.63 -8.87
C GLU A 58 -22.30 3.71 -10.11
N PHE A 59 -23.44 3.57 -10.78
CA PHE A 59 -23.55 2.79 -12.01
C PHE A 59 -22.68 3.38 -13.13
N PHE A 60 -22.82 4.68 -13.41
CA PHE A 60 -22.06 5.33 -14.48
C PHE A 60 -20.57 5.47 -14.15
N ALA A 61 -20.20 5.54 -12.88
CA ALA A 61 -18.81 5.50 -12.41
C ALA A 61 -18.23 4.08 -12.32
N HIS A 62 -19.03 3.05 -12.59
CA HIS A 62 -18.61 1.68 -12.34
C HIS A 62 -17.48 1.24 -13.30
N PRO A 63 -16.35 0.71 -12.80
CA PRO A 63 -15.18 0.36 -13.63
C PRO A 63 -15.45 -0.64 -14.75
N PHE A 64 -16.50 -1.46 -14.62
CA PHE A 64 -16.92 -2.39 -15.67
C PHE A 64 -17.47 -1.69 -16.93
N LEU A 65 -18.10 -0.52 -16.78
CA LEU A 65 -18.64 0.20 -17.94
C LEU A 65 -17.56 1.00 -18.67
N ASP A 66 -16.61 1.54 -17.91
CA ASP A 66 -15.47 2.34 -18.42
C ASP A 66 -15.88 3.33 -19.52
N LEU A 67 -16.83 4.20 -19.20
CA LEU A 67 -17.39 5.16 -20.16
C LEU A 67 -16.37 6.23 -20.56
N GLU A 68 -15.37 6.48 -19.72
CA GLU A 68 -14.26 7.41 -20.01
C GLU A 68 -13.47 6.93 -21.24
N HIS A 69 -13.24 5.62 -21.36
CA HIS A 69 -12.47 5.01 -22.43
C HIS A 69 -13.36 4.29 -23.47
N ALA A 70 -14.62 4.69 -23.60
CA ALA A 70 -15.50 4.14 -24.63
C ALA A 70 -14.94 4.45 -26.05
N PRO A 71 -14.89 3.49 -26.99
CA PRO A 71 -14.39 3.72 -28.34
C PRO A 71 -15.04 4.91 -29.05
N SER A 72 -14.27 5.98 -29.23
CA SER A 72 -14.69 7.22 -29.87
C SER A 72 -13.56 7.86 -30.68
N ASP A 73 -13.91 8.86 -31.49
CA ASP A 73 -12.95 9.68 -32.24
C ASP A 73 -12.08 10.57 -31.33
N LEU A 74 -12.55 10.89 -30.12
CA LEU A 74 -11.83 11.67 -29.12
C LEU A 74 -10.68 10.90 -28.47
N CYS A 75 -10.79 9.57 -28.34
CA CYS A 75 -9.80 8.75 -27.63
C CYS A 75 -8.38 8.92 -28.19
N LEU A 76 -8.24 9.00 -29.52
CA LEU A 76 -6.92 9.15 -30.14
C LEU A 76 -6.26 10.50 -29.78
N ALA A 77 -7.04 11.58 -29.79
CA ALA A 77 -6.54 12.91 -29.45
C ALA A 77 -6.12 12.98 -27.97
N GLN A 78 -6.91 12.39 -27.08
CA GLN A 78 -6.59 12.31 -25.64
C GLN A 78 -5.33 11.46 -25.40
N ALA A 79 -5.23 10.29 -26.04
CA ALA A 79 -4.04 9.44 -25.94
C ALA A 79 -2.76 10.17 -26.38
N VAL A 80 -2.82 10.90 -27.50
CA VAL A 80 -1.68 11.69 -28.01
C VAL A 80 -1.30 12.82 -27.06
N SER A 81 -2.27 13.51 -26.46
CA SER A 81 -2.01 14.55 -25.45
C SER A 81 -1.27 13.99 -24.25
N LEU A 82 -1.76 12.88 -23.69
CA LEU A 82 -1.17 12.22 -22.52
C LEU A 82 0.24 11.70 -22.81
N VAL A 83 0.48 11.10 -23.98
CA VAL A 83 1.84 10.68 -24.37
C VAL A 83 2.77 11.87 -24.54
N SER A 84 2.30 12.98 -25.10
CA SER A 84 3.14 14.17 -25.25
C SER A 84 3.63 14.67 -23.89
N GLU A 85 2.77 14.66 -22.88
CA GLU A 85 3.14 14.97 -21.50
C GLU A 85 4.08 13.91 -20.90
N ALA A 86 3.81 12.62 -21.12
CA ALA A 86 4.67 11.53 -20.66
C ALA A 86 6.11 11.65 -21.21
N VAL A 87 6.27 11.98 -22.49
CA VAL A 87 7.57 12.19 -23.13
C VAL A 87 8.30 13.39 -22.53
N LYS A 88 7.60 14.49 -22.22
CA LYS A 88 8.21 15.66 -21.55
C LYS A 88 8.72 15.29 -20.16
N LEU A 89 7.94 14.53 -19.39
CA LEU A 89 8.33 14.07 -18.06
C LEU A 89 9.50 13.08 -18.12
N ASP A 90 9.52 12.19 -19.12
CA ASP A 90 10.63 11.26 -19.36
C ASP A 90 11.93 12.01 -19.68
N GLN A 91 11.86 13.00 -20.58
CA GLN A 91 13.01 13.88 -20.90
C GLN A 91 13.48 14.71 -19.69
N ALA A 92 12.56 15.10 -18.81
CA ALA A 92 12.87 15.76 -17.55
C ALA A 92 13.38 14.80 -16.45
N LEU A 93 13.58 13.52 -16.76
CA LEU A 93 14.00 12.45 -15.84
C LEU A 93 13.01 12.20 -14.68
N ASN A 94 11.77 12.70 -14.81
CA ASN A 94 10.70 12.42 -13.87
C ASN A 94 10.00 11.11 -14.22
N TYR A 95 10.75 10.01 -14.06
CA TYR A 95 10.34 8.70 -14.54
C TYR A 95 9.08 8.16 -13.85
N LYS A 96 8.81 8.53 -12.60
CA LYS A 96 7.64 8.03 -11.86
C LYS A 96 6.35 8.57 -12.48
N GLU A 97 6.30 9.87 -12.71
CA GLU A 97 5.15 10.54 -13.33
C GLU A 97 5.06 10.21 -14.82
N ALA A 98 6.18 10.13 -15.53
CA ALA A 98 6.22 9.71 -16.93
C ALA A 98 5.56 8.33 -17.13
N VAL A 99 5.90 7.35 -16.29
CA VAL A 99 5.29 6.01 -16.33
C VAL A 99 3.78 6.08 -16.09
N GLN A 100 3.32 6.89 -15.14
CA GLN A 100 1.87 7.05 -14.88
C GLN A 100 1.16 7.62 -16.11
N MET A 101 1.73 8.63 -16.74
CA MET A 101 1.17 9.27 -17.93
C MET A 101 1.19 8.33 -19.15
N TYR A 102 2.25 7.52 -19.32
CA TYR A 102 2.27 6.48 -20.34
C TYR A 102 1.17 5.44 -20.11
N CYS A 103 0.99 4.92 -18.89
CA CYS A 103 -0.10 3.98 -18.57
C CYS A 103 -1.46 4.59 -18.90
N ARG A 104 -1.73 5.82 -18.45
CA ARG A 104 -3.00 6.52 -18.70
C ARG A 104 -3.25 6.72 -20.19
N ALA A 105 -2.21 7.03 -20.97
CA ALA A 105 -2.37 7.16 -22.41
C ALA A 105 -2.76 5.83 -23.09
N LEU A 106 -2.26 4.69 -22.58
CA LEU A 106 -2.58 3.36 -23.11
C LEU A 106 -4.06 3.01 -22.93
N ASP A 107 -4.67 3.45 -21.82
CA ASP A 107 -6.11 3.27 -21.56
C ASP A 107 -6.95 3.91 -22.67
N TYR A 108 -6.50 5.02 -23.27
CA TYR A 108 -7.15 5.66 -24.42
C TYR A 108 -6.71 5.10 -25.79
N PHE A 109 -5.52 4.53 -25.93
CA PHE A 109 -5.08 3.93 -27.20
C PHE A 109 -5.82 2.65 -27.55
N VAL A 110 -6.15 1.81 -26.57
CA VAL A 110 -6.90 0.57 -26.78
C VAL A 110 -8.26 0.84 -27.47
N PRO A 111 -9.14 1.70 -26.94
CA PRO A 111 -10.40 2.03 -27.59
C PRO A 111 -10.22 2.84 -28.88
N ALA A 112 -9.20 3.71 -28.98
CA ALA A 112 -8.88 4.41 -30.23
C ALA A 112 -8.55 3.42 -31.37
N LEU A 113 -7.80 2.35 -31.09
CA LEU A 113 -7.51 1.29 -32.06
C LEU A 113 -8.76 0.48 -32.43
N GLN A 114 -9.72 0.32 -31.53
CA GLN A 114 -11.01 -0.32 -31.83
C GLN A 114 -11.88 0.55 -32.74
N TYR A 115 -11.89 1.87 -32.51
CA TYR A 115 -12.64 2.85 -33.29
C TYR A 115 -12.05 3.09 -34.69
N GLU A 116 -10.72 3.01 -34.85
CA GLU A 116 -10.05 3.29 -36.11
C GLU A 116 -10.38 2.25 -37.20
N ARG A 117 -10.92 2.75 -38.33
CA ARG A 117 -11.35 1.94 -39.48
C ARG A 117 -10.25 1.76 -40.52
N ASN A 118 -9.36 2.75 -40.66
CA ASN A 118 -8.29 2.69 -41.63
C ASN A 118 -7.19 1.74 -41.12
N THR A 119 -6.98 0.65 -41.85
CA THR A 119 -6.03 -0.42 -41.47
C THR A 119 -4.58 0.06 -41.43
N ALA A 120 -4.16 0.90 -42.39
CA ALA A 120 -2.81 1.46 -42.42
C ALA A 120 -2.56 2.39 -41.24
N LYS A 121 -3.50 3.30 -40.95
CA LYS A 121 -3.43 4.20 -39.78
C LYS A 121 -3.45 3.43 -38.47
N LYS A 122 -4.32 2.42 -38.36
CA LYS A 122 -4.40 1.52 -37.18
C LYS A 122 -3.08 0.79 -36.93
N ASN A 123 -2.42 0.30 -37.98
CA ASN A 123 -1.11 -0.35 -37.84
C ASN A 123 -0.02 0.63 -37.41
N ALA A 124 0.01 1.85 -37.97
CA ALA A 124 0.94 2.89 -37.57
C ALA A 124 0.76 3.30 -36.10
N ILE A 125 -0.51 3.45 -35.64
CA ILE A 125 -0.81 3.72 -34.23
C ILE A 125 -0.33 2.56 -33.35
N ARG A 126 -0.61 1.31 -33.74
CA ARG A 126 -0.18 0.13 -32.97
C ARG A 126 1.34 0.06 -32.80
N GLU A 127 2.09 0.35 -33.85
CA GLU A 127 3.56 0.38 -33.79
C GLU A 127 4.06 1.43 -32.79
N LYS A 128 3.49 2.64 -32.81
CA LYS A 128 3.80 3.69 -31.83
C LYS A 128 3.45 3.29 -30.41
N VAL A 129 2.27 2.71 -30.21
CA VAL A 129 1.80 2.22 -28.91
C VAL A 129 2.78 1.20 -28.33
N ASN A 130 3.24 0.24 -29.14
CA ASN A 130 4.24 -0.75 -28.71
C ASN A 130 5.55 -0.08 -28.25
N GLY A 131 5.99 0.98 -28.95
CA GLY A 131 7.15 1.76 -28.53
C GLY A 131 6.94 2.45 -27.17
N TYR A 132 5.76 3.02 -26.93
CA TYR A 132 5.45 3.64 -25.63
C TYR A 132 5.35 2.62 -24.50
N VAL A 133 4.79 1.43 -24.75
CA VAL A 133 4.77 0.33 -23.78
C VAL A 133 6.20 -0.08 -23.42
N ALA A 134 7.04 -0.34 -24.42
CA ALA A 134 8.42 -0.75 -24.19
C ALA A 134 9.20 0.30 -23.37
N ARG A 135 9.03 1.59 -23.70
CA ARG A 135 9.66 2.66 -22.93
C ARG A 135 9.15 2.72 -21.49
N ALA A 136 7.84 2.61 -21.27
CA ALA A 136 7.27 2.61 -19.93
C ALA A 136 7.77 1.42 -19.08
N GLU A 137 7.96 0.24 -19.69
CA GLU A 137 8.53 -0.93 -19.03
C GLU A 137 10.00 -0.72 -18.65
N GLU A 138 10.81 -0.16 -19.55
CA GLU A 138 12.20 0.20 -19.28
C GLU A 138 12.31 1.16 -18.08
N LEU A 139 11.47 2.20 -18.05
CA LEU A 139 11.43 3.17 -16.95
C LEU A 139 11.03 2.50 -15.62
N LYS A 140 10.04 1.59 -15.64
CA LYS A 140 9.65 0.82 -14.44
C LYS A 140 10.81 -0.03 -13.92
N LEU A 141 11.57 -0.68 -14.81
CA LEU A 141 12.74 -1.47 -14.42
C LEU A 141 13.83 -0.59 -13.80
N HIS A 142 14.12 0.56 -14.41
CA HIS A 142 15.09 1.51 -13.89
C HIS A 142 14.71 2.03 -12.49
N LEU A 143 13.43 2.35 -12.27
CA LEU A 143 12.91 2.73 -10.96
C LEU A 143 13.03 1.61 -9.92
N LYS A 144 12.75 0.37 -10.32
CA LYS A 144 12.89 -0.81 -9.45
C LYS A 144 14.36 -1.08 -9.08
N GLN A 145 15.28 -0.93 -10.02
CA GLN A 145 16.72 -1.07 -9.74
C GLN A 145 17.21 0.04 -8.82
N ARG A 146 16.79 1.28 -9.06
CA ARG A 146 17.15 2.42 -8.20
C ARG A 146 16.60 2.24 -6.78
N SER A 147 15.34 1.80 -6.63
CA SER A 147 14.79 1.52 -5.30
C SER A 147 15.50 0.35 -4.63
N ALA A 148 15.77 -0.74 -5.34
CA ALA A 148 16.55 -1.86 -4.83
C ALA A 148 17.97 -1.45 -4.39
N SER A 149 18.65 -0.61 -5.16
CA SER A 149 19.97 -0.07 -4.78
C SER A 149 19.91 0.84 -3.55
N LYS A 150 18.82 1.60 -3.39
CA LYS A 150 18.61 2.43 -2.21
C LYS A 150 18.38 1.55 -0.99
N ILE A 151 17.48 0.57 -1.10
CA ILE A 151 17.19 -0.42 -0.06
C ILE A 151 18.45 -1.20 0.32
N ALA A 152 19.27 -1.61 -0.66
CA ALA A 152 20.52 -2.33 -0.40
C ALA A 152 21.53 -1.51 0.41
N ARG A 153 21.46 -0.18 0.35
CA ARG A 153 22.30 0.76 1.11
C ARG A 153 21.69 1.19 2.44
N GLU A 154 20.43 0.85 2.71
CA GLU A 154 19.79 1.18 3.98
C GLU A 154 20.52 0.48 5.14
N PRO A 155 20.84 1.19 6.24
CA PRO A 155 21.56 0.64 7.39
C PRO A 155 21.00 -0.71 7.87
N GLY A 156 19.69 -0.80 8.06
CA GLY A 156 19.04 -2.02 8.52
C GLY A 156 19.16 -3.20 7.54
N HIS A 157 19.15 -2.94 6.22
CA HIS A 157 19.34 -3.99 5.22
C HIS A 157 20.78 -4.49 5.21
N VAL A 158 21.76 -3.57 5.26
CA VAL A 158 23.19 -3.91 5.33
C VAL A 158 23.49 -4.74 6.58
N LEU A 159 22.95 -4.34 7.73
CA LEU A 159 23.09 -5.09 8.99
C LEU A 159 22.46 -6.48 8.92
N ARG A 160 21.25 -6.60 8.36
CA ARG A 160 20.55 -7.89 8.23
C ARG A 160 21.30 -8.83 7.28
N GLU A 161 21.82 -8.33 6.17
CA GLU A 161 22.63 -9.15 5.25
C GLU A 161 23.93 -9.62 5.90
N TYR A 162 24.65 -8.74 6.60
CA TYR A 162 25.89 -9.12 7.30
C TYR A 162 25.64 -10.07 8.48
N ALA A 163 24.51 -9.91 9.18
CA ALA A 163 24.11 -10.76 10.30
C ALA A 163 23.83 -12.22 9.89
N LYS A 164 23.48 -12.50 8.62
CA LYS A 164 23.33 -13.89 8.12
C LYS A 164 24.61 -14.72 8.29
N GLY A 165 25.78 -14.08 8.18
CA GLY A 165 27.08 -14.72 8.39
C GLY A 165 27.61 -14.60 9.83
N ASN A 166 26.91 -13.88 10.71
CA ASN A 166 27.38 -13.52 12.05
C ASN A 166 26.26 -13.71 13.08
N PRO A 167 26.08 -14.93 13.63
CA PRO A 167 24.99 -15.25 14.54
C PRO A 167 24.94 -14.36 15.79
N GLN A 168 26.09 -14.03 16.37
CA GLN A 168 26.16 -13.14 17.55
C GLN A 168 25.65 -11.72 17.25
N LEU A 169 25.91 -11.21 16.05
CA LEU A 169 25.37 -9.91 15.63
C LEU A 169 23.87 -10.02 15.39
N ALA A 170 23.39 -11.12 14.78
CA ALA A 170 21.96 -11.36 14.58
C ALA A 170 21.20 -11.37 15.92
N ASP A 171 21.75 -12.03 16.94
CA ASP A 171 21.17 -12.08 18.28
C ASP A 171 21.14 -10.69 18.94
N GLY A 172 22.25 -9.94 18.85
CA GLY A 172 22.32 -8.56 19.36
C GLY A 172 21.30 -7.63 18.70
N LEU A 173 21.12 -7.72 17.38
CA LEU A 173 20.14 -6.93 16.63
C LEU A 173 18.70 -7.33 16.97
N LYS A 174 18.42 -8.62 17.18
CA LYS A 174 17.10 -9.10 17.58
C LYS A 174 16.72 -8.61 18.98
N LEU A 175 17.67 -8.57 19.90
CA LEU A 175 17.48 -7.99 21.24
C LEU A 175 17.17 -6.49 21.16
N ALA A 176 17.87 -5.76 20.28
CA ALA A 176 17.60 -4.35 20.04
C ALA A 176 16.19 -4.11 19.45
N GLU A 177 15.77 -4.93 18.49
CA GLU A 177 14.42 -4.89 17.91
C GLU A 177 13.34 -5.14 18.98
N ILE A 178 13.55 -6.10 19.89
CA ILE A 178 12.66 -6.34 21.02
C ILE A 178 12.60 -5.11 21.96
N ALA A 179 13.73 -4.43 22.16
CA ALA A 179 13.79 -3.23 22.98
C ALA A 179 12.98 -2.08 22.37
N GLU A 180 13.15 -1.82 21.06
CA GLU A 180 12.39 -0.81 20.32
C GLU A 180 10.87 -1.08 20.38
N VAL A 181 10.43 -2.32 20.15
CA VAL A 181 9.00 -2.68 20.24
C VAL A 181 8.42 -2.43 21.64
N ARG A 182 9.21 -2.63 22.71
CA ARG A 182 8.77 -2.37 24.09
C ARG A 182 8.76 -0.88 24.41
N ASP A 183 9.72 -0.14 23.88
CA ASP A 183 9.82 1.32 23.98
C ASP A 183 8.60 1.99 23.33
N GLU A 184 8.24 1.58 22.12
CA GLU A 184 7.04 2.05 21.41
C GLU A 184 5.74 1.75 22.17
N LYS A 185 5.69 0.63 22.90
CA LYS A 185 4.55 0.25 23.75
C LYS A 185 4.52 0.98 25.08
N GLY A 186 5.49 1.85 25.37
CA GLY A 186 5.61 2.58 26.64
C GLY A 186 6.02 1.72 27.83
N VAL A 187 6.47 0.47 27.61
CA VAL A 187 6.91 -0.43 28.69
C VAL A 187 8.38 -0.17 29.00
N PHE A 188 8.66 1.00 29.59
CA PHE A 188 9.99 1.57 29.70
C PHE A 188 10.99 0.77 30.55
N SER A 189 10.57 0.18 31.67
CA SER A 189 11.44 -0.64 32.53
C SER A 189 12.00 -1.84 31.76
N SER A 190 11.11 -2.56 31.08
CA SER A 190 11.48 -3.72 30.28
C SER A 190 12.22 -3.31 29.00
N ALA A 191 11.86 -2.19 28.35
CA ALA A 191 12.60 -1.66 27.22
C ALA A 191 14.06 -1.34 27.60
N LEU A 192 14.27 -0.71 28.76
CA LEU A 192 15.60 -0.39 29.27
C LEU A 192 16.46 -1.64 29.51
N GLU A 193 15.88 -2.70 30.10
CA GLU A 193 16.58 -3.98 30.26
C GLU A 193 17.00 -4.57 28.91
N GLN A 194 16.09 -4.58 27.94
CA GLN A 194 16.38 -5.13 26.60
C GLN A 194 17.43 -4.30 25.85
N TYR A 195 17.39 -2.96 25.94
CA TYR A 195 18.45 -2.11 25.38
C TYR A 195 19.80 -2.40 26.03
N ARG A 196 19.87 -2.61 27.35
CA ARG A 196 21.12 -2.98 28.04
C ARG A 196 21.63 -4.34 27.57
N THR A 197 20.77 -5.35 27.46
CA THR A 197 21.15 -6.68 26.97
C THR A 197 21.64 -6.63 25.53
N ALA A 198 20.95 -5.88 24.66
CA ALA A 198 21.38 -5.68 23.27
C ALA A 198 22.75 -5.00 23.19
N LEU A 199 22.96 -3.91 23.94
CA LEU A 199 24.23 -3.19 23.99
C LEU A 199 25.38 -4.05 24.52
N ALA A 200 25.14 -4.89 25.52
CA ALA A 200 26.14 -5.81 26.07
C ALA A 200 26.64 -6.82 25.02
N VAL A 201 25.81 -7.19 24.04
CA VAL A 201 26.19 -8.06 22.93
C VAL A 201 26.83 -7.26 21.79
N LEU A 202 26.28 -6.11 21.43
CA LEU A 202 26.70 -5.34 20.25
C LEU A 202 28.05 -4.60 20.45
N ILE A 203 28.35 -4.11 21.65
CA ILE A 203 29.59 -3.35 21.93
C ILE A 203 30.85 -4.21 21.77
N PRO A 204 30.93 -5.46 22.29
CA PRO A 204 32.08 -6.32 22.05
C PRO A 204 32.28 -6.63 20.57
N ILE A 205 31.19 -6.98 19.86
CA ILE A 205 31.22 -7.33 18.44
C ILE A 205 31.78 -6.18 17.60
N LEU A 206 31.49 -4.92 17.95
CA LEU A 206 32.01 -3.75 17.24
C LEU A 206 33.55 -3.72 17.16
N LYS A 207 34.26 -4.30 18.14
CA LYS A 207 35.73 -4.37 18.14
C LYS A 207 36.23 -5.36 17.11
N ASP A 208 35.55 -6.49 16.97
CA ASP A 208 35.94 -7.62 16.12
C ASP A 208 35.49 -7.44 14.65
N ILE A 209 34.53 -6.55 14.38
CA ILE A 209 34.14 -6.22 13.00
C ILE A 209 35.31 -5.47 12.30
N PRO A 210 35.75 -5.94 11.11
CA PRO A 210 36.76 -5.25 10.31
C PRO A 210 36.29 -3.86 9.90
N ASN A 211 37.22 -2.91 9.74
CA ASN A 211 36.90 -1.50 9.50
C ASN A 211 36.23 -1.32 8.12
N THR A 212 34.90 -1.40 8.11
CA THR A 212 34.02 -1.50 6.95
C THR A 212 32.78 -0.65 7.20
N GLN A 213 31.98 -0.40 6.14
CA GLN A 213 30.68 0.29 6.25
C GLN A 213 29.77 -0.33 7.34
N VAL A 214 29.84 -1.65 7.55
CA VAL A 214 29.07 -2.34 8.58
C VAL A 214 29.49 -1.89 9.99
N LYS A 215 30.79 -1.70 10.24
CA LYS A 215 31.29 -1.25 11.54
C LYS A 215 30.77 0.14 11.88
N GLU A 216 30.77 1.04 10.90
CA GLU A 216 30.24 2.40 11.06
C GLU A 216 28.74 2.37 11.38
N ILE A 217 27.97 1.56 10.65
CA ILE A 217 26.52 1.42 10.86
C ILE A 217 26.21 0.80 12.23
N VAL A 218 26.88 -0.29 12.63
CA VAL A 218 26.72 -0.88 13.97
C VAL A 218 27.09 0.14 15.04
N GLY A 219 28.19 0.88 14.83
CA GLY A 219 28.63 1.93 15.75
C GLY A 219 27.57 3.02 15.95
N SER A 220 26.95 3.50 14.86
CA SER A 220 25.87 4.50 14.96
C SER A 220 24.62 3.96 15.65
N GLU A 221 24.22 2.71 15.38
CA GLU A 221 23.07 2.10 16.05
C GLU A 221 23.33 1.86 17.54
N VAL A 222 24.54 1.41 17.91
CA VAL A 222 24.96 1.27 19.31
C VAL A 222 24.88 2.62 20.03
N GLN A 223 25.36 3.71 19.41
CA GLN A 223 25.24 5.05 20.00
C GLN A 223 23.79 5.50 20.16
N ARG A 224 22.93 5.20 19.18
CA ARG A 224 21.49 5.50 19.23
C ARG A 224 20.82 4.74 20.38
N TYR A 225 21.08 3.44 20.53
CA TYR A 225 20.54 2.64 21.63
C TYR A 225 21.06 3.08 22.99
N MET A 226 22.34 3.46 23.11
CA MET A 226 22.89 4.02 24.36
C MET A 226 22.16 5.29 24.77
N ARG A 227 22.02 6.24 23.84
CA ARG A 227 21.31 7.50 24.10
C ARG A 227 19.87 7.24 24.53
N ARG A 228 19.17 6.36 23.82
CA ARG A 228 17.78 6.04 24.14
C ARG A 228 17.66 5.34 25.50
N ALA A 229 18.56 4.44 25.83
CA ALA A 229 18.61 3.80 27.14
C ALA A 229 18.88 4.81 28.27
N GLU A 230 19.75 5.79 28.04
CA GLU A 230 20.01 6.88 28.99
C GLU A 230 18.77 7.77 29.21
N GLU A 231 18.07 8.13 28.13
CA GLU A 231 16.80 8.89 28.19
C GLU A 231 15.73 8.14 29.00
N ILE A 232 15.52 6.86 28.70
CA ILE A 232 14.54 6.03 29.40
C ILE A 232 14.93 5.89 30.88
N LYS A 233 16.22 5.71 31.18
CA LYS A 233 16.73 5.65 32.55
C LYS A 233 16.47 6.95 33.31
N ALA A 234 16.69 8.10 32.68
CA ALA A 234 16.41 9.41 33.29
C ALA A 234 14.91 9.59 33.55
N TYR A 235 14.06 9.21 32.59
CA TYR A 235 12.61 9.25 32.73
C TYR A 235 12.10 8.39 33.91
N LEU A 236 12.57 7.14 34.02
CA LEU A 236 12.18 6.25 35.11
C LEU A 236 12.61 6.80 36.47
N LYS A 237 13.83 7.36 36.56
CA LYS A 237 14.33 7.99 37.80
C LYS A 237 13.47 9.17 38.25
N LEU A 238 13.07 10.05 37.33
CA LEU A 238 12.19 11.18 37.62
C LEU A 238 10.79 10.71 38.06
N SER A 239 10.29 9.62 37.47
CA SER A 239 9.00 9.03 37.86
C SER A 239 9.04 8.43 39.27
N GLU A 240 10.17 7.87 39.69
CA GLU A 240 10.37 7.31 41.05
C GLU A 240 10.51 8.43 42.09
N GLU A 241 11.22 9.51 41.76
CA GLU A 241 11.40 10.69 42.64
C GLU A 241 10.08 11.48 42.80
N GLY A 242 9.30 11.66 41.73
CA GLY A 242 7.99 12.32 41.79
C GLY A 242 6.93 11.55 42.58
N THR A 243 7.08 10.23 42.74
CA THR A 243 6.21 9.44 43.63
C THR A 243 6.57 9.54 45.12
N LEU A 244 7.77 10.05 45.46
CA LEU A 244 8.19 10.23 46.85
C LEU A 244 7.74 11.58 47.45
N GLU A 245 7.42 12.58 46.63
CA GLU A 245 6.99 13.92 47.10
C GLU A 245 5.48 14.06 47.37
N ILE A 246 4.64 13.08 47.00
CA ILE A 246 3.19 13.10 47.30
C ILE A 246 2.87 12.43 48.66
N GLY A 247 3.90 11.98 49.39
CA GLY A 247 3.76 11.18 50.61
C GLY A 247 3.82 11.93 51.94
N GLN A 248 3.78 13.27 51.99
CA GLN A 248 3.82 13.99 53.27
C GLN A 248 2.81 15.14 53.37
N GLU A 249 1.87 14.94 54.31
CA GLU A 249 1.08 15.91 55.07
C GLU A 249 0.36 17.04 54.31
N VAL A 250 -0.97 16.91 54.18
CA VAL A 250 -1.85 18.06 54.45
C VAL A 250 -2.98 17.65 55.38
N ASP A 251 -2.95 18.36 56.50
CA ASP A 251 -3.78 18.39 57.69
C ASP A 251 -5.29 18.43 57.41
N ASP A 252 -6.00 17.71 58.27
CA ASP A 252 -7.45 17.57 58.32
C ASP A 252 -8.04 18.85 58.93
N LYS A 253 -8.27 19.89 58.11
CA LYS A 253 -9.03 21.09 58.52
C LYS A 253 -9.69 21.83 57.36
N MET A 254 -11.01 21.61 57.27
CA MET A 254 -12.01 22.68 57.13
C MET A 254 -11.98 23.55 55.86
N CYS A 255 -12.89 23.24 54.92
CA CYS A 255 -13.56 24.30 54.15
C CYS A 255 -14.96 23.84 53.70
N CYS A 256 -15.98 24.24 54.46
CA CYS A 256 -17.34 24.36 53.96
C CYS A 256 -17.46 25.67 53.19
N ILE A 257 -18.10 25.66 52.02
CA ILE A 257 -18.58 26.88 51.37
C ILE A 257 -20.06 26.67 51.01
N GLN A 258 -20.87 27.61 51.52
CA GLN A 258 -22.29 27.81 51.25
C GLN A 258 -22.52 28.32 49.82
#